data_AF-A0A957IS39-F1
#
_entry.id   AF-A0A957IS39-F1
#
_cell.length_a   1.000
_cell.length_b   1.000
_cell.length_c   1.000
_cell.angle_alpha   90.00
_cell.angle_beta   90.00
_cell.angle_gamma   90.00
#
_symmetry.space_group_name_H-M   'P 1'
#
loop_
_entity.id
_entity.type
_entity.pdbx_description
1 polymer ?
#
loop_
_entity_poly.entity_id
_entity_poly.type
_entity_poly.pdbx_seq_one_letter_code
_entity_poly.pdbx_strand_id
1 'polypeptide(L)'
;MLLTGALYLWFPFVALGWSELPFPGFVLDPNLVVNDSGEAYWAGRQMQPMLSYPERLMAVDGVPIHTNEAFRAWLGKTAVNEKHHFTFAQPQNSRIAPDPALPSERTVEITLVKIDRESMWRQFWLLYLTGIGVLTVGSWTFLVRPRSRPAQLFAAFAAAAAVTVGGLFDLITTQQFIRLWLVAVSLTGTLNMMLALQFPHPIALLGWRPRLRWLALLPGVLVAAWGQLWLHHPTDPWAYVSTWRAAYLLNAVVIIGSLLIMAYRGFRSPAPIVRQQGRIILLGAVLGFGPVLIFLMVAAVAISPPDWFDPTFFIPPFVIYPLSIGYTIVRFGLL
;
A
#
# COMPACT_ATOMS: atom_id res chain seq x y z
N MET A 1 -9.41 -7.09 -13.05
CA MET A 1 -10.00 -5.90 -13.69
C MET A 1 -11.40 -5.60 -13.20
N LEU A 2 -12.41 -6.44 -13.46
CA LEU A 2 -13.79 -6.16 -13.01
C LEU A 2 -13.90 -5.96 -11.48
N LEU A 3 -13.32 -6.88 -10.69
CA LEU A 3 -13.27 -6.76 -9.23
C LEU A 3 -12.61 -5.44 -8.80
N THR A 4 -11.46 -5.10 -9.38
CA THR A 4 -10.75 -3.85 -9.11
C THR A 4 -11.59 -2.63 -9.48
N GLY A 5 -12.26 -2.64 -10.62
CA GLY A 5 -13.18 -1.58 -11.03
C GLY A 5 -14.32 -1.39 -10.03
N ALA A 6 -14.93 -2.48 -9.56
CA ALA A 6 -15.97 -2.44 -8.53
C ALA A 6 -15.46 -1.84 -7.21
N LEU A 7 -14.25 -2.20 -6.77
CA LEU A 7 -13.63 -1.58 -5.60
C LEU A 7 -13.45 -0.07 -5.77
N TYR A 8 -12.99 0.38 -6.95
CA TYR A 8 -12.79 1.80 -7.22
C TYR A 8 -14.08 2.60 -7.29
N LEU A 9 -15.20 1.97 -7.65
CA LEU A 9 -16.52 2.57 -7.50
C LEU A 9 -16.95 2.62 -6.02
N TRP A 10 -16.51 1.66 -5.19
CA TRP A 10 -16.88 1.57 -3.79
C TRP A 10 -16.05 2.46 -2.85
N PHE A 11 -14.76 2.66 -3.12
CA PHE A 11 -13.85 3.44 -2.26
C PHE A 11 -14.35 4.85 -1.93
N PRO A 12 -14.94 5.63 -2.86
CA PRO A 12 -15.50 6.93 -2.53
C PRO A 12 -16.64 6.86 -1.50
N PHE A 13 -17.50 5.84 -1.55
CA PHE A 13 -18.58 5.68 -0.57
C PHE A 13 -18.03 5.43 0.83
N VAL A 14 -16.99 4.59 0.92
CA VAL A 14 -16.29 4.31 2.18
C VAL A 14 -15.63 5.57 2.72
N ALA A 15 -14.88 6.28 1.88
CA ALA A 15 -14.13 7.45 2.29
C ALA A 15 -15.04 8.61 2.70
N LEU A 16 -16.07 8.91 1.91
CA LEU A 16 -17.03 9.95 2.22
C LEU A 16 -17.85 9.61 3.47
N GLY A 17 -18.30 8.35 3.61
CA GLY A 17 -19.03 7.91 4.79
C GLY A 17 -18.19 8.02 6.07
N TRP A 18 -16.90 7.69 6.00
CA TRP A 18 -15.98 7.86 7.14
C TRP A 18 -15.70 9.35 7.44
N SER A 19 -15.61 10.21 6.41
CA SER A 19 -15.31 11.64 6.58
C SER A 19 -16.40 12.45 7.29
N GLU A 20 -17.61 11.90 7.41
CA GLU A 20 -18.69 12.51 8.20
C GLU A 20 -18.62 12.14 9.69
N LEU A 21 -17.79 11.18 10.08
CA LEU A 21 -17.59 10.84 11.48
C LEU A 21 -16.73 11.90 12.18
N PRO A 22 -16.97 12.15 13.48
CA PRO A 22 -16.02 12.87 14.31
C PRO A 22 -14.65 12.19 14.28
N PHE A 23 -13.59 12.99 14.19
CA PHE A 23 -12.22 12.57 13.96
C PHE A 23 -11.35 12.92 15.18
N PRO A 24 -10.66 11.95 15.80
CA PRO A 24 -9.86 12.18 16.99
C PRO A 24 -8.44 12.70 16.70
N GLY A 25 -8.07 12.97 15.45
CA GLY A 25 -6.71 13.41 15.13
C GLY A 25 -5.67 12.28 15.14
N PHE A 26 -6.10 11.03 14.94
CA PHE A 26 -5.23 9.88 14.68
C PHE A 26 -6.01 8.80 13.91
N VAL A 27 -5.28 7.89 13.29
CA VAL A 27 -5.82 6.75 12.55
C VAL A 27 -5.30 5.44 13.13
N LEU A 28 -6.01 4.35 12.88
CA LEU A 28 -5.70 3.05 13.43
C LEU A 28 -5.44 2.02 12.34
N ASP A 29 -4.37 1.27 12.57
CA ASP A 29 -4.07 0.01 11.92
C ASP A 29 -4.98 -1.11 12.43
N PRO A 30 -4.85 -2.34 11.88
CA PRO A 30 -5.58 -3.50 12.38
C PRO A 30 -5.37 -3.70 13.87
N ASN A 31 -6.39 -4.27 14.52
CA ASN A 31 -6.35 -4.59 15.95
C ASN A 31 -6.16 -3.35 16.84
N LEU A 32 -6.59 -2.17 16.37
CA LEU A 32 -6.62 -0.89 17.09
C LEU A 32 -5.23 -0.31 17.41
N VAL A 33 -4.21 -0.68 16.63
CA VAL A 33 -2.85 -0.12 16.78
C VAL A 33 -2.80 1.26 16.16
N VAL A 34 -2.14 2.22 16.81
CA VAL A 34 -1.94 3.57 16.28
C VAL A 34 -1.08 3.51 15.04
N ASN A 35 -1.51 4.20 13.98
CA ASN A 35 -0.77 4.31 12.73
C ASN A 35 -0.10 5.70 12.62
N ASP A 36 1.18 5.70 12.27
CA ASP A 36 2.04 6.90 12.18
C ASP A 36 1.85 7.71 10.88
N SER A 37 0.90 7.36 10.01
CA SER A 37 0.59 8.08 8.77
C SER A 37 -0.19 9.39 8.99
N GLY A 38 -0.38 9.79 10.25
CA GLY A 38 -1.09 11.01 10.61
C GLY A 38 -0.31 12.28 10.27
N GLU A 39 -1.04 13.33 9.90
CA GLU A 39 -0.45 14.62 9.52
C GLU A 39 0.02 15.41 10.75
N ALA A 40 1.07 16.20 10.58
CA ALA A 40 1.74 16.90 11.69
C ALA A 40 0.83 17.81 12.52
N TYR A 41 -0.27 18.32 11.94
CA TYR A 41 -1.23 19.18 12.63
C TYR A 41 -2.39 18.42 13.29
N TRP A 42 -2.45 17.10 13.15
CA TRP A 42 -3.46 16.30 13.83
C TRP A 42 -3.19 16.21 15.32
N ALA A 43 -4.26 16.17 16.13
CA ALA A 43 -4.16 16.21 17.59
C ALA A 43 -3.22 15.13 18.15
N GLY A 44 -3.28 13.89 17.66
CA GLY A 44 -2.39 12.81 18.10
C GLY A 44 -0.91 13.08 17.80
N ARG A 45 -0.60 13.80 16.71
CA ARG A 45 0.76 14.17 16.32
C ARG A 45 1.29 15.39 17.09
N GLN A 46 0.41 16.25 17.59
CA GLN A 46 0.78 17.43 18.38
C GLN A 46 0.94 17.17 19.88
N MET A 47 0.55 15.98 20.36
CA MET A 47 0.68 15.61 21.77
C MET A 47 2.13 15.49 22.22
N GLN A 48 2.33 15.66 23.53
CA GLN A 48 3.61 15.45 24.21
C GLN A 48 3.38 14.54 25.43
N PRO A 49 3.81 13.27 25.40
CA PRO A 49 4.44 12.57 24.28
C PRO A 49 3.47 12.33 23.12
N MET A 50 3.97 12.32 21.89
CA MET A 50 3.19 12.06 20.67
C MET A 50 2.47 10.71 20.75
N LEU A 51 1.25 10.63 20.21
CA LEU A 51 0.58 9.36 20.00
C LEU A 51 1.16 8.68 18.77
N SER A 52 1.76 7.50 18.94
CA SER A 52 2.46 6.82 17.85
C SER A 52 2.41 5.31 17.98
N TYR A 53 2.75 4.63 16.89
CA TYR A 53 3.13 3.23 16.95
C TYR A 53 4.23 3.03 18.02
N PRO A 54 4.20 1.96 18.85
CA PRO A 54 3.33 0.79 18.78
C PRO A 54 2.09 0.84 19.68
N GLU A 55 1.62 2.02 20.11
CA GLU A 55 0.47 2.10 21.02
C GLU A 55 -0.80 1.48 20.43
N ARG A 56 -1.66 0.93 21.30
CA ARG A 56 -2.93 0.32 20.92
C ARG A 56 -4.07 0.91 21.74
N LEU A 57 -5.15 1.32 21.08
CA LEU A 57 -6.36 1.77 21.75
C LEU A 57 -7.03 0.60 22.48
N MET A 58 -7.29 0.79 23.78
CA MET A 58 -7.89 -0.19 24.67
C MET A 58 -9.30 0.18 25.10
N ALA A 59 -9.53 1.46 25.38
CA ALA A 59 -10.82 1.96 25.86
C ALA A 59 -11.03 3.44 25.51
N VAL A 60 -12.29 3.86 25.49
CA VAL A 60 -12.68 5.27 25.43
C VAL A 60 -13.69 5.56 26.53
N ASP A 61 -13.43 6.57 27.34
CA ASP A 61 -14.20 6.92 28.56
C ASP A 61 -14.43 5.71 29.49
N GLY A 62 -13.41 4.86 29.62
CA GLY A 62 -13.47 3.63 30.41
C GLY A 62 -14.26 2.49 29.78
N VAL A 63 -14.87 2.68 28.60
CA VAL A 63 -15.56 1.62 27.84
C VAL A 63 -14.55 0.88 26.95
N PRO A 64 -14.34 -0.44 27.12
CA PRO A 64 -13.40 -1.20 26.31
C PRO A 64 -13.77 -1.21 24.83
N ILE A 65 -12.78 -1.03 23.96
CA ILE A 65 -12.91 -1.11 22.50
C ILE A 65 -12.02 -2.25 21.99
N HIS A 66 -12.63 -3.22 21.30
CA HIS A 66 -11.92 -4.43 20.88
C HIS A 66 -11.67 -4.53 19.38
N THR A 67 -12.44 -3.80 18.56
CA THR A 67 -12.34 -3.83 17.09
C THR A 67 -12.44 -2.44 16.48
N ASN A 68 -11.84 -2.24 15.31
CA ASN A 68 -11.98 -1.00 14.54
C ASN A 68 -13.45 -0.71 14.16
N GLU A 69 -14.26 -1.74 13.96
CA GLU A 69 -15.69 -1.58 13.73
C GLU A 69 -16.42 -1.03 14.96
N ALA A 70 -16.12 -1.54 16.15
CA ALA A 70 -16.68 -1.03 17.40
C ALA A 70 -16.25 0.42 17.65
N PHE A 71 -14.98 0.75 17.36
CA PHE A 71 -14.47 2.11 17.46
C PHE A 71 -15.21 3.06 16.51
N ARG A 72 -15.38 2.68 15.24
CA ARG A 72 -16.12 3.47 14.25
C ARG A 72 -17.60 3.64 14.65
N ALA A 73 -18.23 2.59 15.17
CA ALA A 73 -19.61 2.66 15.66
C ALA A 73 -19.74 3.56 16.89
N TRP A 74 -18.71 3.63 17.73
CA TRP A 74 -18.64 4.57 18.84
C TRP A 74 -18.51 6.01 18.34
N LEU A 75 -17.61 6.30 17.39
CA LEU A 75 -17.49 7.63 16.76
C LEU A 75 -18.81 8.11 16.14
N GLY A 76 -19.58 7.20 15.52
CA GLY A 76 -20.89 7.53 14.94
C GLY A 76 -21.97 7.93 15.95
N LYS A 77 -21.72 7.78 17.26
CA LYS A 77 -22.62 8.19 18.34
C LYS A 77 -22.16 9.46 19.07
N THR A 78 -21.00 9.98 18.72
CA THR A 78 -20.41 11.20 19.31
C THR A 78 -20.60 12.40 18.39
N ALA A 79 -20.35 13.61 18.91
CA ALA A 79 -20.40 14.85 18.15
C ALA A 79 -19.02 15.52 18.01
N VAL A 80 -18.90 16.39 17.01
CA VAL A 80 -17.71 17.23 16.82
C VAL A 80 -17.62 18.23 17.98
N ASN A 81 -16.39 18.50 18.42
CA ASN A 81 -16.00 19.31 19.58
C ASN A 81 -16.26 18.68 20.95
N GLU A 82 -16.71 17.42 21.02
CA GLU A 82 -16.75 16.67 22.28
C GLU A 82 -15.35 16.22 22.70
N LYS A 83 -15.11 16.17 24.01
CA LYS A 83 -13.87 15.72 24.62
C LYS A 83 -14.06 14.33 25.22
N HIS A 84 -13.13 13.43 24.91
CA HIS A 84 -13.17 12.06 25.40
C HIS A 84 -11.79 11.60 25.86
N HIS A 85 -11.78 10.66 26.80
CA HIS A 85 -10.57 10.07 27.36
C HIS A 85 -10.24 8.76 26.64
N PHE A 86 -9.13 8.73 25.93
CA PHE A 86 -8.66 7.57 25.17
C PHE A 86 -7.56 6.87 25.94
N THR A 87 -7.74 5.59 26.23
CA THR A 87 -6.77 4.77 26.95
C THR A 87 -6.00 3.89 25.97
N PHE A 88 -4.68 4.02 25.98
CA PHE A 88 -3.74 3.31 25.11
C PHE A 88 -2.80 2.43 25.92
N ALA A 89 -2.40 1.30 25.35
CA ALA A 89 -1.43 0.39 25.95
C ALA A 89 -0.28 0.04 24.99
N GLN A 90 0.89 -0.23 25.57
CA GLN A 90 2.10 -0.68 24.89
C GLN A 90 2.13 -2.22 24.76
N PRO A 91 2.91 -2.77 23.81
CA PRO A 91 3.13 -4.21 23.72
C PRO A 91 3.84 -4.77 24.97
N GLN A 92 3.30 -5.84 25.57
CA GLN A 92 3.92 -6.52 26.71
C GLN A 92 4.55 -7.88 26.34
N ASN A 93 3.94 -8.62 25.42
CA ASN A 93 4.38 -9.96 24.98
C ASN A 93 4.35 -10.08 23.44
N SER A 94 4.88 -9.07 22.76
CA SER A 94 4.93 -9.02 21.30
C SER A 94 6.38 -9.10 20.79
N ARG A 95 6.54 -9.45 19.52
CA ARG A 95 7.82 -9.26 18.81
C ARG A 95 8.17 -7.79 18.61
N ILE A 96 7.18 -6.92 18.73
CA ILE A 96 7.35 -5.48 18.69
C ILE A 96 7.71 -5.01 20.09
N ALA A 97 8.85 -4.32 20.21
CA ALA A 97 9.29 -3.76 21.47
C ALA A 97 8.42 -2.55 21.87
N PRO A 98 8.10 -2.38 23.15
CA PRO A 98 7.47 -1.15 23.64
C PRO A 98 8.44 0.02 23.56
N ASP A 99 7.91 1.24 23.54
CA ASP A 99 8.72 2.45 23.73
C ASP A 99 9.11 2.57 25.23
N PRO A 100 10.40 2.49 25.59
CA PRO A 100 10.84 2.58 26.98
C PRO A 100 10.62 3.95 27.61
N ALA A 101 10.39 5.00 26.81
CA ALA A 101 10.10 6.35 27.30
C ALA A 101 8.63 6.54 27.71
N LEU A 102 7.75 5.59 27.36
CA LEU A 102 6.32 5.66 27.64
C LEU A 102 5.90 4.67 28.73
N PRO A 103 4.86 5.00 29.52
CA PRO A 103 4.28 4.04 30.45
C PRO A 103 3.61 2.88 29.70
N SER A 104 3.42 1.74 30.38
CA SER A 104 2.75 0.57 29.79
C SER A 104 1.31 0.85 29.35
N GLU A 105 0.65 1.80 30.02
CA GLU A 105 -0.69 2.28 29.71
C GLU A 105 -0.76 3.78 30.00
N ARG A 106 -1.46 4.53 29.14
CA ARG A 106 -1.75 5.95 29.38
C ARG A 106 -3.13 6.32 28.87
N THR A 107 -3.73 7.32 29.52
CA THR A 107 -4.99 7.92 29.08
C THR A 107 -4.76 9.36 28.68
N VAL A 108 -5.29 9.76 27.53
CA VAL A 108 -5.17 11.12 26.98
C VAL A 108 -6.55 11.69 26.67
N GLU A 109 -6.76 12.97 26.95
CA GLU A 109 -7.98 13.69 26.56
C GLU A 109 -7.82 14.22 25.13
N ILE A 110 -8.81 13.96 24.28
CA ILE A 110 -8.81 14.37 22.88
C ILE A 110 -10.14 15.05 22.56
N THR A 111 -10.06 16.19 21.90
CA THR A 111 -11.23 16.87 21.33
C THR A 111 -11.48 16.36 19.92
N LEU A 112 -12.67 15.83 19.66
CA LEU A 112 -13.05 15.36 18.33
C LEU A 112 -13.25 16.54 17.39
N VAL A 113 -12.68 16.47 16.19
CA VAL A 113 -12.82 17.49 15.14
C VAL A 113 -13.51 16.89 13.92
N LYS A 114 -13.83 17.69 12.91
CA LYS A 114 -14.15 17.13 11.59
C LYS A 114 -12.86 16.99 10.80
N ILE A 115 -12.66 15.87 10.10
CA ILE A 115 -11.53 15.76 9.17
C ILE A 115 -11.66 16.87 8.11
N ASP A 116 -10.58 17.61 7.92
CA ASP A 116 -10.59 18.72 6.99
C ASP A 116 -10.40 18.26 5.54
N ARG A 117 -10.63 19.19 4.62
CA ARG A 117 -10.59 18.89 3.17
C ARG A 117 -9.17 18.64 2.67
N GLU A 118 -8.16 19.24 3.30
CA GLU A 118 -6.76 19.05 2.93
C GLU A 118 -6.32 17.63 3.31
N SER A 119 -6.67 17.17 4.51
CA SER A 119 -6.47 15.78 4.90
C SER A 119 -7.16 14.79 3.96
N MET A 120 -8.43 15.05 3.60
CA MET A 120 -9.13 14.19 2.64
C MET A 120 -8.46 14.19 1.26
N TRP A 121 -7.90 15.32 0.83
CA TRP A 121 -7.18 15.40 -0.43
C TRP A 121 -5.90 14.55 -0.41
N ARG A 122 -5.09 14.68 0.63
CA ARG A 122 -3.80 14.00 0.79
C ARG A 122 -3.96 12.49 1.04
N GLN A 123 -4.80 12.14 2.01
CA GLN A 123 -4.96 10.77 2.49
C GLN A 123 -5.85 9.91 1.58
N PHE A 124 -6.83 10.50 0.89
CA PHE A 124 -7.75 9.76 0.02
C PHE A 124 -7.62 10.12 -1.45
N TRP A 125 -8.00 11.35 -1.85
CA TRP A 125 -8.20 11.67 -3.27
C TRP A 125 -6.94 11.52 -4.10
N LEU A 126 -5.79 11.96 -3.61
CA LEU A 126 -4.54 11.85 -4.35
C LEU A 126 -4.15 10.39 -4.61
N LEU A 127 -4.22 9.54 -3.60
CA LEU A 127 -3.90 8.11 -3.71
C LEU A 127 -4.95 7.37 -4.56
N TYR A 128 -6.23 7.71 -4.37
CA TYR A 128 -7.32 7.19 -5.19
C TYR A 128 -7.11 7.51 -6.68
N LEU A 129 -6.86 8.77 -7.03
CA LEU A 129 -6.62 9.21 -8.41
C LEU A 129 -5.36 8.60 -9.01
N THR A 130 -4.30 8.47 -8.20
CA THR A 130 -3.07 7.76 -8.60
C THR A 130 -3.40 6.34 -9.03
N GLY A 131 -4.15 5.61 -8.20
CA GLY A 131 -4.53 4.25 -8.53
C GLY A 131 -5.55 4.13 -9.68
N ILE A 132 -6.44 5.11 -9.88
CA ILE A 132 -7.25 5.21 -11.12
C ILE A 132 -6.36 5.32 -12.34
N GLY A 133 -5.32 6.17 -12.30
CA GLY A 133 -4.38 6.32 -13.39
C GLY A 133 -3.72 4.98 -13.76
N VAL A 134 -3.23 4.26 -12.76
CA VAL A 134 -2.65 2.91 -12.93
C VAL A 134 -3.66 1.94 -13.55
N LEU A 135 -4.87 1.87 -13.00
CA LEU A 135 -5.93 0.95 -13.45
C LEU A 135 -6.37 1.27 -14.89
N THR A 136 -6.49 2.55 -15.23
CA THR A 136 -6.91 3.02 -16.55
C THR A 136 -5.89 2.61 -17.59
N VAL A 137 -4.60 2.84 -17.35
CA VAL A 137 -3.54 2.47 -18.30
C VAL A 137 -3.45 0.94 -18.45
N GLY A 138 -3.56 0.19 -17.36
CA GLY A 138 -3.60 -1.28 -17.38
C GLY A 138 -4.79 -1.83 -18.16
N SER A 139 -5.98 -1.27 -17.93
CA SER A 139 -7.22 -1.66 -18.61
C SER A 139 -7.18 -1.31 -20.09
N TRP A 140 -6.75 -0.10 -20.44
CA TRP A 140 -6.56 0.33 -21.82
C TRP A 140 -5.63 -0.60 -22.59
N THR A 141 -4.45 -0.90 -22.01
CA THR A 141 -3.46 -1.78 -22.64
C THR A 141 -4.01 -3.20 -22.87
N PHE A 142 -4.80 -3.71 -21.92
CA PHE A 142 -5.50 -4.98 -22.06
C PHE A 142 -6.55 -4.95 -23.16
N LEU A 143 -7.37 -3.90 -23.24
CA LEU A 143 -8.43 -3.77 -24.24
C LEU A 143 -7.88 -3.66 -25.67
N VAL A 144 -6.75 -2.95 -25.85
CA VAL A 144 -6.09 -2.84 -27.16
C VAL A 144 -5.42 -4.17 -27.55
N ARG A 145 -4.91 -4.96 -26.60
CA ARG A 145 -4.19 -6.22 -26.88
C ARG A 145 -4.58 -7.40 -25.97
N PRO A 146 -5.84 -7.85 -25.95
CA PRO A 146 -6.35 -8.81 -24.96
C PRO A 146 -5.74 -10.20 -25.10
N ARG A 147 -5.30 -10.57 -26.32
CA ARG A 147 -4.65 -11.86 -26.59
C ARG A 147 -3.14 -11.86 -26.33
N SER A 148 -2.53 -10.69 -26.09
CA SER A 148 -1.09 -10.61 -25.85
C SER A 148 -0.77 -10.91 -24.38
N ARG A 149 0.11 -11.89 -24.14
CA ARG A 149 0.51 -12.26 -22.77
C ARG A 149 1.11 -11.09 -21.97
N PRO A 150 1.98 -10.23 -22.54
CA PRO A 150 2.51 -9.08 -21.82
C PRO A 150 1.41 -8.10 -21.38
N ALA A 151 0.39 -7.84 -22.20
CA ALA A 151 -0.72 -6.98 -21.81
C ALA A 151 -1.56 -7.60 -20.68
N GLN A 152 -1.81 -8.92 -20.71
CA GLN A 152 -2.52 -9.62 -19.63
C GLN A 152 -1.77 -9.53 -18.30
N LEU A 153 -0.46 -9.70 -18.30
CA LEU A 153 0.36 -9.61 -17.09
C LEU A 153 0.49 -8.18 -16.59
N PHE A 154 0.67 -7.22 -17.49
CA PHE A 154 0.68 -5.81 -17.14
C PHE A 154 -0.67 -5.37 -16.56
N ALA A 155 -1.77 -5.86 -17.11
CA ALA A 155 -3.11 -5.65 -16.57
C ALA A 155 -3.25 -6.25 -15.15
N ALA A 156 -2.80 -7.49 -14.93
CA ALA A 156 -2.82 -8.08 -13.59
C ALA A 156 -1.99 -7.28 -12.58
N PHE A 157 -0.78 -6.85 -12.96
CA PHE A 157 0.06 -5.95 -12.16
C PHE A 157 -0.67 -4.64 -11.85
N ALA A 158 -1.20 -3.96 -12.87
CA ALA A 158 -1.89 -2.69 -12.71
C ALA A 158 -3.13 -2.81 -11.81
N ALA A 159 -3.86 -3.91 -11.91
CA ALA A 159 -5.00 -4.20 -11.03
C ALA A 159 -4.56 -4.36 -9.56
N ALA A 160 -3.51 -5.14 -9.30
CA ALA A 160 -2.98 -5.33 -7.95
C ALA A 160 -2.42 -4.02 -7.38
N ALA A 161 -1.60 -3.31 -8.17
CA ALA A 161 -0.99 -2.05 -7.78
C ALA A 161 -2.03 -0.94 -7.52
N ALA A 162 -3.08 -0.88 -8.33
CA ALA A 162 -4.20 0.03 -8.09
C ALA A 162 -4.87 -0.28 -6.74
N VAL A 163 -5.25 -1.54 -6.47
CA VAL A 163 -5.82 -1.90 -5.16
C VAL A 163 -4.88 -1.55 -4.01
N THR A 164 -3.57 -1.79 -4.15
CA THR A 164 -2.57 -1.42 -3.14
C THR A 164 -2.59 0.07 -2.85
N VAL A 165 -2.57 0.93 -3.87
CA VAL A 165 -2.48 2.38 -3.69
C VAL A 165 -3.83 3.00 -3.31
N GLY A 166 -4.90 2.68 -4.04
CA GLY A 166 -6.24 3.22 -3.79
C GLY A 166 -6.89 2.70 -2.50
N GLY A 167 -6.47 1.54 -2.01
CA GLY A 167 -6.97 0.96 -0.75
C GLY A 167 -6.27 1.47 0.51
N LEU A 168 -5.27 2.36 0.41
CA LEU A 168 -4.54 2.86 1.58
C LEU A 168 -5.43 3.63 2.56
N PHE A 169 -6.40 4.40 2.06
CA PHE A 169 -7.32 5.09 2.96
C PHE A 169 -8.20 4.11 3.72
N ASP A 170 -8.75 3.07 3.06
CA ASP A 170 -9.53 2.03 3.72
C ASP A 170 -8.69 1.29 4.77
N LEU A 171 -7.42 1.01 4.48
CA LEU A 171 -6.48 0.34 5.37
C LEU A 171 -6.38 0.99 6.75
N ILE A 172 -6.37 2.32 6.80
CA ILE A 172 -6.16 3.11 8.03
C ILE A 172 -7.47 3.66 8.62
N THR A 173 -8.61 3.37 7.99
CA THR A 173 -9.93 3.87 8.42
C THR A 173 -10.93 2.75 8.68
N THR A 174 -11.58 2.22 7.63
CA THR A 174 -12.69 1.27 7.79
C THR A 174 -12.29 -0.19 7.72
N GLN A 175 -11.15 -0.48 7.09
CA GLN A 175 -10.56 -1.80 6.94
C GLN A 175 -11.50 -2.84 6.32
N GLN A 176 -12.46 -2.42 5.50
CA GLN A 176 -13.43 -3.31 4.87
C GLN A 176 -12.76 -4.27 3.87
N PHE A 177 -11.73 -3.80 3.18
CA PHE A 177 -11.06 -4.53 2.10
C PHE A 177 -9.63 -4.91 2.46
N ILE A 178 -9.27 -4.85 3.74
CA ILE A 178 -7.90 -5.08 4.20
C ILE A 178 -7.31 -6.43 3.76
N ARG A 179 -8.13 -7.49 3.77
CA ARG A 179 -7.69 -8.83 3.31
C ARG A 179 -7.34 -8.82 1.83
N LEU A 180 -8.14 -8.12 1.03
CA LEU A 180 -7.91 -7.99 -0.41
C LEU A 180 -6.71 -7.08 -0.70
N TRP A 181 -6.58 -5.98 0.05
CA TRP A 181 -5.41 -5.12 0.00
C TRP A 181 -4.11 -5.88 0.30
N LEU A 182 -4.11 -6.74 1.32
CA LEU A 182 -2.95 -7.55 1.71
C LEU A 182 -2.53 -8.54 0.62
N VAL A 183 -3.49 -9.17 -0.06
CA VAL A 183 -3.20 -10.00 -1.25
C VAL A 183 -2.65 -9.13 -2.37
N ALA A 184 -3.25 -7.97 -2.64
CA ALA A 184 -2.84 -7.08 -3.71
C ALA A 184 -1.39 -6.59 -3.50
N VAL A 185 -1.05 -6.04 -2.33
CA VAL A 185 0.31 -5.54 -2.05
C VAL A 185 1.36 -6.65 -2.14
N SER A 186 1.04 -7.87 -1.69
CA SER A 186 1.95 -9.01 -1.76
C SER A 186 2.20 -9.49 -3.20
N LEU A 187 1.18 -9.40 -4.06
CA LEU A 187 1.28 -9.81 -5.46
C LEU A 187 1.81 -8.73 -6.40
N THR A 188 1.67 -7.45 -6.06
CA THR A 188 2.10 -6.32 -6.91
C THR A 188 3.55 -6.47 -7.37
N GLY A 189 4.48 -6.68 -6.43
CA GLY A 189 5.89 -6.87 -6.74
C GLY A 189 6.10 -8.10 -7.62
N THR A 190 5.63 -9.27 -7.20
CA THR A 190 5.87 -10.51 -7.96
C THR A 190 5.27 -10.51 -9.37
N LEU A 191 4.12 -9.86 -9.58
CA LEU A 191 3.56 -9.61 -10.91
C LEU A 191 4.44 -8.68 -11.74
N ASN A 192 5.02 -7.64 -11.12
CA ASN A 192 6.01 -6.77 -11.75
C ASN A 192 7.28 -7.54 -12.18
N MET A 193 7.83 -8.41 -11.32
CA MET A 193 8.96 -9.27 -11.69
C MET A 193 8.60 -10.17 -12.87
N MET A 194 7.43 -10.81 -12.81
CA MET A 194 7.00 -11.74 -13.84
C MET A 194 6.79 -11.04 -15.19
N LEU A 195 6.34 -9.77 -15.18
CA LEU A 195 6.31 -8.89 -16.33
C LEU A 195 7.72 -8.57 -16.83
N ALA A 196 8.62 -8.15 -15.94
CA ALA A 196 10.00 -7.80 -16.29
C ALA A 196 10.76 -8.97 -16.91
N LEU A 197 10.52 -10.21 -16.47
CA LEU A 197 11.12 -11.41 -17.04
C LEU A 197 10.61 -11.73 -18.46
N GLN A 198 9.39 -11.33 -18.81
CA GLN A 198 8.73 -11.66 -20.08
C GLN A 198 8.74 -10.54 -21.12
N PHE A 199 8.79 -9.27 -20.71
CA PHE A 199 8.69 -8.11 -21.58
C PHE A 199 9.94 -7.23 -21.46
N PRO A 200 10.57 -6.76 -22.57
CA PRO A 200 10.08 -6.80 -23.96
C PRO A 200 10.17 -8.14 -24.68
N HIS A 201 11.16 -8.97 -24.30
CA HIS A 201 11.29 -10.35 -24.77
C HIS A 201 11.50 -11.29 -23.59
N PRO A 202 11.00 -12.54 -23.68
CA PRO A 202 11.20 -13.52 -22.63
C PRO A 202 12.68 -13.83 -22.47
N ILE A 203 13.17 -13.91 -21.22
CA ILE A 203 14.52 -14.43 -20.99
C ILE A 203 14.64 -15.87 -21.50
N ALA A 204 15.83 -16.26 -21.97
CA ALA A 204 16.09 -17.57 -22.54
C ALA A 204 15.61 -18.73 -21.63
N LEU A 205 15.83 -18.61 -20.32
CA LEU A 205 15.40 -19.59 -19.32
C LEU A 205 13.89 -19.86 -19.35
N LEU A 206 13.06 -18.84 -19.58
CA LEU A 206 11.60 -18.99 -19.67
C LEU A 206 11.14 -19.60 -21.01
N GLY A 207 11.96 -19.49 -22.07
CA GLY A 207 11.69 -20.14 -23.35
C GLY A 207 11.80 -21.68 -23.26
N TRP A 208 12.68 -22.19 -22.39
CA TRP A 208 12.95 -23.62 -22.25
C TRP A 208 11.99 -24.30 -21.28
N ARG A 209 11.54 -23.61 -20.23
CA ARG A 209 10.54 -24.12 -19.28
C ARG A 209 9.50 -23.05 -18.92
N PRO A 210 8.39 -22.95 -19.68
CA PRO A 210 7.40 -21.89 -19.50
C PRO A 210 6.69 -21.91 -18.15
N ARG A 211 6.72 -23.04 -17.42
CA ARG A 211 6.16 -23.15 -16.06
C ARG A 211 7.00 -22.43 -15.00
N LEU A 212 8.30 -22.20 -15.23
CA LEU A 212 9.18 -21.52 -14.25
C LEU A 212 8.72 -20.09 -13.94
N ARG A 213 7.94 -19.46 -14.83
CA ARG A 213 7.38 -18.13 -14.58
C ARG A 213 6.52 -18.05 -13.32
N TRP A 214 5.82 -19.15 -12.98
CA TRP A 214 4.97 -19.19 -11.78
C TRP A 214 5.80 -19.20 -10.49
N LEU A 215 7.08 -19.59 -10.56
CA LEU A 215 7.99 -19.46 -9.42
C LEU A 215 8.21 -18.00 -9.02
N ALA A 216 8.12 -17.06 -9.97
CA ALA A 216 8.21 -15.63 -9.66
C ALA A 216 7.02 -15.15 -8.81
N LEU A 217 5.87 -15.84 -8.89
CA LEU A 217 4.66 -15.53 -8.13
C LEU A 217 4.68 -16.12 -6.72
N LEU A 218 5.41 -17.23 -6.52
CA LEU A 218 5.43 -17.96 -5.25
C LEU A 218 5.75 -17.09 -4.03
N PRO A 219 6.78 -16.22 -4.02
CA PRO A 219 7.08 -15.39 -2.86
C PRO A 219 5.90 -14.51 -2.46
N GLY A 220 5.18 -13.94 -3.43
CA GLY A 220 4.02 -13.08 -3.18
C GLY A 220 2.83 -13.85 -2.64
N VAL A 221 2.59 -15.07 -3.14
CA VAL A 221 1.54 -15.96 -2.63
C VAL A 221 1.85 -16.41 -1.20
N LEU A 222 3.09 -16.75 -0.90
CA LEU A 222 3.51 -17.14 0.45
C LEU A 222 3.36 -16.00 1.45
N VAL A 223 3.80 -14.78 1.09
CA VAL A 223 3.63 -13.59 1.94
C VAL A 223 2.14 -13.25 2.10
N ALA A 224 1.34 -13.34 1.04
CA ALA A 224 -0.11 -13.12 1.14
C ALA A 224 -0.78 -14.12 2.09
N ALA A 225 -0.46 -15.42 1.95
CA ALA A 225 -1.01 -16.46 2.82
C ALA A 225 -0.57 -16.26 4.28
N TRP A 226 0.70 -15.97 4.51
CA TRP A 226 1.22 -15.66 5.84
C TRP A 226 0.51 -14.44 6.46
N GLY A 227 0.33 -13.38 5.68
CA GLY A 227 -0.42 -12.19 6.08
C GLY A 227 -1.88 -12.48 6.43
N GLN A 228 -2.58 -13.31 5.64
CA GLN A 228 -3.98 -13.65 5.94
C GLN A 228 -4.14 -14.37 7.27
N LEU A 229 -3.18 -15.23 7.63
CA LEU A 229 -3.19 -15.97 8.88
C LEU A 229 -2.95 -15.04 10.07
N TRP A 230 -1.95 -14.14 9.97
CA TRP A 230 -1.49 -13.30 11.08
C TRP A 230 -2.15 -11.93 11.20
N LEU A 231 -3.07 -11.57 10.32
CA LEU A 231 -3.77 -10.29 10.37
C LEU A 231 -4.51 -10.05 11.71
N HIS A 232 -5.17 -11.08 12.24
CA HIS A 232 -5.93 -11.03 13.50
C HIS A 232 -5.44 -12.11 14.47
N HIS A 233 -4.13 -12.15 14.72
CA HIS A 233 -3.55 -13.11 15.65
C HIS A 233 -4.18 -12.95 17.06
N PRO A 234 -4.73 -14.01 17.67
CA PRO A 234 -5.51 -13.87 18.92
C PRO A 234 -4.72 -13.31 20.11
N THR A 235 -3.42 -13.61 20.18
CA THR A 235 -2.58 -13.27 21.35
C THR A 235 -1.63 -12.10 21.13
N ASP A 236 -1.40 -11.68 19.88
CA ASP A 236 -0.43 -10.63 19.54
C ASP A 236 -1.05 -9.68 18.51
N PRO A 237 -1.65 -8.56 18.96
CA PRO A 237 -2.26 -7.57 18.09
C PRO A 237 -1.34 -7.00 17.01
N TRP A 238 -0.01 -7.05 17.22
CA TRP A 238 0.99 -6.49 16.30
C TRP A 238 1.58 -7.53 15.34
N ALA A 239 1.14 -8.80 15.39
CA ALA A 239 1.69 -9.87 14.57
C ALA A 239 1.66 -9.57 13.06
N TYR A 240 0.63 -8.84 12.60
CA TYR A 240 0.45 -8.44 11.21
C TYR A 240 1.62 -7.62 10.66
N VAL A 241 2.29 -6.82 11.51
CA VAL A 241 3.37 -5.89 11.12
C VAL A 241 4.52 -6.63 10.44
N SER A 242 4.86 -7.81 10.95
CA SER A 242 5.92 -8.65 10.37
C SER A 242 5.62 -9.04 8.92
N THR A 243 4.35 -9.34 8.62
CA THR A 243 3.91 -9.73 7.28
C THR A 243 3.85 -8.54 6.34
N TRP A 244 3.49 -7.35 6.84
CA TRP A 244 3.49 -6.12 6.05
C TRP A 244 4.92 -5.70 5.69
N ARG A 245 5.85 -5.73 6.67
CA ARG A 245 7.28 -5.47 6.42
C ARG A 245 7.87 -6.44 5.41
N ALA A 246 7.50 -7.72 5.50
CA ALA A 246 7.91 -8.72 4.50
C ALA A 246 7.35 -8.40 3.10
N ALA A 247 6.10 -7.96 3.00
CA ALA A 247 5.52 -7.51 1.73
C ALA A 247 6.25 -6.28 1.18
N TYR A 248 6.55 -5.28 2.02
CA TYR A 248 7.28 -4.08 1.60
C TYR A 248 8.70 -4.42 1.12
N LEU A 249 9.43 -5.24 1.88
CA LEU A 249 10.77 -5.71 1.51
C LEU A 249 10.75 -6.51 0.21
N LEU A 250 9.78 -7.42 0.05
CA LEU A 250 9.61 -8.19 -1.18
C LEU A 250 9.40 -7.27 -2.38
N ASN A 251 8.51 -6.29 -2.26
CA ASN A 251 8.26 -5.32 -3.34
C ASN A 251 9.52 -4.50 -3.66
N ALA A 252 10.28 -4.06 -2.66
CA ALA A 252 11.52 -3.32 -2.86
C ALA A 252 12.57 -4.16 -3.60
N VAL A 253 12.84 -5.39 -3.15
CA VAL A 253 13.79 -6.32 -3.79
C VAL A 253 13.38 -6.60 -5.23
N VAL A 254 12.08 -6.79 -5.48
CA VAL A 254 11.57 -7.07 -6.81
C VAL A 254 11.63 -5.87 -7.74
N ILE A 255 11.37 -4.65 -7.24
CA ILE A 255 11.58 -3.41 -7.99
C ILE A 255 13.04 -3.30 -8.42
N ILE A 256 13.98 -3.51 -7.49
CA ILE A 256 15.42 -3.49 -7.79
C ILE A 256 15.76 -4.52 -8.87
N GLY A 257 15.32 -5.77 -8.71
CA GLY A 257 15.55 -6.81 -9.71
C GLY A 257 14.95 -6.47 -11.08
N SER A 258 13.76 -5.88 -11.12
CA SER A 258 13.10 -5.44 -12.35
C SER A 258 13.88 -4.30 -13.04
N LEU A 259 14.37 -3.33 -12.27
CA LEU A 259 15.24 -2.25 -12.77
C LEU A 259 16.54 -2.80 -13.35
N LEU A 260 17.19 -3.75 -12.66
CA LEU A 260 18.41 -4.40 -13.14
C LEU A 260 18.19 -5.16 -14.45
N ILE A 261 17.08 -5.89 -14.57
CA ILE A 261 16.70 -6.58 -15.81
C ILE A 261 16.49 -5.57 -16.95
N MET A 262 15.78 -4.47 -16.69
CA MET A 262 15.52 -3.44 -17.69
C MET A 262 16.79 -2.70 -18.10
N ALA A 263 17.68 -2.40 -17.15
CA ALA A 263 18.98 -1.81 -17.42
C ALA A 263 19.84 -2.74 -18.30
N TYR A 264 19.96 -4.01 -17.91
CA TYR A 264 20.66 -5.00 -18.72
C TYR A 264 20.12 -5.04 -20.16
N ARG A 265 18.80 -5.07 -20.33
CA ARG A 265 18.17 -5.10 -21.66
C ARG A 265 18.34 -3.81 -22.44
N GLY A 266 18.23 -2.64 -21.80
CA GLY A 266 18.37 -1.33 -22.43
C GLY A 266 19.77 -1.03 -22.95
N PHE A 267 20.80 -1.64 -22.34
CA PHE A 267 22.20 -1.40 -22.68
C PHE A 267 22.90 -2.57 -23.39
N ARG A 268 22.52 -3.83 -23.13
CA ARG A 268 23.24 -5.01 -23.65
C ARG A 268 22.48 -5.81 -24.71
N SER A 269 21.21 -5.52 -25.00
CA SER A 269 20.46 -6.32 -26.00
C SER A 269 21.03 -6.15 -27.42
N PRO A 270 21.19 -7.23 -28.20
CA PRO A 270 21.70 -7.15 -29.58
C PRO A 270 20.72 -6.44 -30.52
N ALA A 271 19.41 -6.61 -30.31
CA ALA A 271 18.36 -5.98 -31.13
C ALA A 271 18.18 -4.49 -30.80
N PRO A 272 18.29 -3.57 -31.77
CA PRO A 272 18.10 -2.12 -31.56
C PRO A 272 16.74 -1.75 -30.98
N ILE A 273 15.67 -2.42 -31.43
CA ILE A 273 14.31 -2.18 -30.96
C ILE A 273 14.14 -2.50 -29.47
N VAL A 274 14.76 -3.59 -29.00
CA VAL A 274 14.72 -4.01 -27.59
C VAL A 274 15.49 -3.03 -26.71
N ARG A 275 16.61 -2.49 -27.20
CA ARG A 275 17.36 -1.44 -26.47
C ARG A 275 16.52 -0.17 -26.30
N GLN A 276 15.84 0.27 -27.36
CA GLN A 276 15.00 1.46 -27.31
C GLN A 276 13.82 1.28 -26.36
N GLN A 277 13.11 0.15 -26.45
CA GLN A 277 12.03 -0.20 -25.52
C GLN A 277 12.53 -0.26 -24.07
N GLY A 278 13.65 -0.95 -23.84
CA GLY A 278 14.26 -1.09 -22.52
C GLY A 278 14.64 0.24 -21.89
N ARG A 279 15.15 1.20 -22.67
CA ARG A 279 15.51 2.55 -22.18
C ARG A 279 14.28 3.38 -21.80
N ILE A 280 13.22 3.35 -22.61
CA ILE A 280 11.97 4.06 -22.30
C ILE A 280 11.34 3.51 -21.02
N ILE A 281 11.25 2.17 -20.92
CA ILE A 281 10.71 1.51 -19.73
C ILE A 281 11.59 1.79 -18.51
N LEU A 282 12.92 1.74 -18.64
CA LEU A 282 13.85 2.01 -17.55
C LEU A 282 13.70 3.44 -17.03
N LEU A 283 13.63 4.44 -17.91
CA LEU A 283 13.42 5.84 -17.52
C LEU A 283 12.11 5.97 -16.72
N GLY A 284 11.03 5.41 -17.26
CA GLY A 284 9.73 5.40 -16.58
C GLY A 284 9.73 4.66 -15.25
N ALA A 285 10.47 3.55 -15.16
CA ALA A 285 10.62 2.75 -13.95
C ALA A 285 11.45 3.48 -12.88
N VAL A 286 12.53 4.18 -13.25
CA VAL A 286 13.32 4.97 -12.31
C VAL A 286 12.51 6.14 -11.78
N LEU A 287 11.81 6.87 -12.64
CA LEU A 287 10.98 8.01 -12.23
C LEU A 287 9.75 7.57 -11.40
N GLY A 288 9.13 6.45 -11.76
CA GLY A 288 7.93 5.95 -11.08
C GLY A 288 8.22 5.15 -9.82
N PHE A 289 9.19 4.23 -9.86
CA PHE A 289 9.53 3.39 -8.70
C PHE A 289 10.59 4.00 -7.79
N GLY A 290 11.38 4.99 -8.22
CA GLY A 290 12.43 5.57 -7.37
C GLY A 290 11.90 6.06 -6.01
N PRO A 291 10.91 6.97 -5.99
CA PRO A 291 10.29 7.41 -4.75
C PRO A 291 9.62 6.26 -3.97
N VAL A 292 8.88 5.39 -4.65
CA VAL A 292 8.20 4.24 -4.03
C VAL A 292 9.20 3.24 -3.43
N LEU A 293 10.37 3.07 -4.02
CA LEU A 293 11.42 2.18 -3.52
C LEU A 293 11.99 2.72 -2.20
N ILE A 294 12.24 4.03 -2.11
CA ILE A 294 12.62 4.69 -0.86
C ILE A 294 11.53 4.44 0.18
N PHE A 295 10.25 4.61 -0.21
CA PHE A 295 9.12 4.36 0.67
C PHE A 295 9.11 2.94 1.24
N LEU A 296 9.20 1.93 0.37
CA LEU A 296 9.13 0.54 0.76
C LEU A 296 10.31 0.11 1.63
N MET A 297 11.51 0.63 1.36
CA MET A 297 12.71 0.33 2.16
C MET A 297 12.60 0.91 3.57
N VAL A 298 12.14 2.16 3.70
CA VAL A 298 11.89 2.77 5.01
C VAL A 298 10.80 2.00 5.75
N ALA A 299 9.65 1.74 5.12
CA ALA A 299 8.54 1.01 5.73
C ALA A 299 8.88 -0.44 6.11
N ALA A 300 9.82 -1.08 5.42
CA ALA A 300 10.26 -2.44 5.72
C ALA A 300 11.13 -2.55 6.99
N VAL A 301 11.89 -1.49 7.31
CA VAL A 301 12.91 -1.52 8.37
C VAL A 301 12.53 -0.65 9.57
N ALA A 302 11.90 0.49 9.33
CA ALA A 302 11.59 1.47 10.37
C ALA A 302 10.37 1.06 11.21
N ILE A 303 10.43 1.43 12.50
CA ILE A 303 9.30 1.35 13.42
C ILE A 303 8.36 2.53 13.20
N SER A 304 8.93 3.71 13.03
CA SER A 304 8.22 4.94 12.66
C SER A 304 8.92 5.59 11.46
N PRO A 305 8.16 6.04 10.44
CA PRO A 305 8.75 6.76 9.32
C PRO A 305 9.35 8.10 9.80
N PRO A 306 10.45 8.58 9.18
CA PRO A 306 11.02 9.88 9.50
C PRO A 306 10.04 11.04 9.23
N ASP A 307 10.19 12.17 9.91
CA ASP A 307 9.28 13.32 9.77
C ASP A 307 9.19 13.91 8.35
N TRP A 308 10.25 13.76 7.54
CA TRP A 308 10.29 14.20 6.15
C TRP A 308 9.51 13.28 5.19
N PHE A 309 8.97 12.17 5.69
CA PHE A 309 8.40 11.10 4.90
C PHE A 309 6.88 11.24 4.79
N ASP A 310 6.43 11.82 3.67
CA ASP A 310 5.01 11.98 3.38
C ASP A 310 4.60 11.16 2.13
N PRO A 311 3.78 10.10 2.28
CA PRO A 311 3.31 9.25 1.18
C PRO A 311 2.70 10.02 0.00
N THR A 312 2.14 11.21 0.26
CA THR A 312 1.57 12.15 -0.71
C THR A 312 2.57 12.53 -1.81
N PHE A 313 3.86 12.56 -1.51
CA PHE A 313 4.91 12.88 -2.50
C PHE A 313 5.51 11.63 -3.15
N PHE A 314 5.64 10.54 -2.40
CA PHE A 314 6.36 9.34 -2.88
C PHE A 314 5.50 8.43 -3.75
N ILE A 315 4.17 8.44 -3.58
CA ILE A 315 3.28 7.50 -4.27
C ILE A 315 2.81 7.99 -5.66
N PRO A 316 2.41 9.26 -5.87
CA PRO A 316 1.88 9.70 -7.17
C PRO A 316 2.78 9.48 -8.39
N PRO A 317 4.12 9.64 -8.30
CA PRO A 317 5.03 9.36 -9.42
C PRO A 317 4.90 7.93 -9.97
N PHE A 318 4.39 6.99 -9.17
CA PHE A 318 4.20 5.59 -9.56
C PHE A 318 3.46 5.40 -10.88
N VAL A 319 2.52 6.30 -11.25
CA VAL A 319 1.76 6.25 -12.51
C VAL A 319 2.64 6.37 -13.76
N ILE A 320 3.83 6.97 -13.64
CA ILE A 320 4.78 7.15 -14.75
C ILE A 320 5.23 5.78 -15.30
N TYR A 321 5.41 4.78 -14.44
CA TYR A 321 5.86 3.45 -14.87
C TYR A 321 4.81 2.72 -15.73
N PRO A 322 3.54 2.57 -15.30
CA PRO A 322 2.47 2.04 -16.14
C PRO A 322 2.32 2.77 -17.47
N LEU A 323 2.40 4.11 -17.49
CA LEU A 323 2.34 4.89 -18.73
C LEU A 323 3.45 4.49 -19.70
N SER A 324 4.68 4.37 -19.20
CA SER A 324 5.85 4.02 -20.01
C SER A 324 5.75 2.61 -20.60
N ILE A 325 5.28 1.63 -19.81
CA ILE A 325 5.06 0.27 -20.29
C ILE A 325 3.88 0.17 -21.25
N GLY A 326 2.73 0.75 -20.89
CA GLY A 326 1.53 0.74 -21.72
C GLY A 326 1.80 1.34 -23.10
N TYR A 327 2.48 2.48 -23.13
CA TYR A 327 2.96 3.09 -24.36
C TYR A 327 3.82 2.14 -25.19
N THR A 328 4.79 1.47 -24.55
CA THR A 328 5.72 0.57 -25.23
C THR A 328 5.01 -0.67 -25.80
N ILE A 329 4.06 -1.25 -25.06
CA ILE A 329 3.25 -2.39 -25.51
C ILE A 329 2.39 -2.01 -26.71
N VAL A 330 1.73 -0.84 -26.66
CA VAL A 330 0.83 -0.39 -27.73
C VAL A 330 1.64 -0.05 -28.99
N ARG A 331 2.69 0.80 -28.86
CA ARG A 331 3.49 1.31 -29.98
C ARG A 331 4.28 0.23 -30.69
N PHE A 332 4.95 -0.66 -29.96
CA PHE A 332 5.93 -1.57 -30.54
C PHE A 332 5.45 -2.99 -30.76
N GLY A 333 4.24 -3.35 -30.32
CA GLY A 333 3.67 -4.65 -30.68
C GLY A 333 3.11 -4.70 -32.12
N LEU A 334 3.36 -3.69 -32.96
CA LEU A 334 2.91 -3.65 -34.36
C LEU A 334 3.72 -4.56 -35.31
N LEU A 335 4.62 -5.40 -34.78
CA LEU A 335 5.44 -6.35 -35.54
C LEU A 335 5.01 -7.79 -35.28
#